data_AF-A0A7X6QXP5-F1
#
_entry.id   AF-A0A7X6QXP5-F1
#
_cell.length_a   1.000
_cell.length_b   1.000
_cell.length_c   1.000
_cell.angle_alpha   90.00
_cell.angle_beta   90.00
_cell.angle_gamma   90.00
#
_symmetry.space_group_name_H-M   'P 1'
#
loop_
_entity.id
_entity.type
_entity.pdbx_description
1 polymer ?
#
loop_
_entity_poly.entity_id
_entity_poly.type
_entity_poly.pdbx_seq_one_letter_code
_entity_poly.pdbx_strand_id
1 'polypeptide(L)'
;MGIDEDINEALAQMREFTAELQAQNQRDREAFDRRDRTADEQAAEARRRGESGPAWQRIQQRIDLRQTTLEDVMGGIDQSPEARQVRATLSQELGRVDRSTLVDDEELQEQIAVTQQAQAAMMRALDEARHAGEQF
;
A
#
# COMPACT_ATOMS: atom_id res chain seq x y z
N MET A 1 30.24 -2.00 37.20
CA MET A 1 28.79 -1.67 37.16
C MET A 1 28.61 -0.69 36.01
N GLY A 2 28.65 -1.15 34.75
CA GLY A 2 28.70 -0.19 33.64
C GLY A 2 28.85 -0.72 32.21
N ILE A 3 28.43 -1.96 31.92
CA ILE A 3 28.29 -2.43 30.52
C ILE A 3 26.98 -3.24 30.40
N ASP A 4 26.71 -4.13 31.36
CA ASP A 4 25.44 -4.89 31.38
C ASP A 4 24.21 -4.00 31.59
N GLU A 5 24.34 -2.89 32.32
CA GLU A 5 23.24 -1.96 32.59
C GLU A 5 22.91 -1.12 31.34
N ASP A 6 23.93 -0.61 30.66
CA ASP A 6 23.80 0.13 29.39
C ASP A 6 23.23 -0.75 28.26
N ILE A 7 23.65 -2.02 28.17
CA ILE A 7 23.09 -2.99 27.20
C ILE A 7 21.62 -3.28 27.51
N ASN A 8 21.27 -3.45 28.78
CA ASN A 8 19.88 -3.68 29.17
C ASN A 8 18.99 -2.47 28.90
N GLU A 9 19.51 -1.26 29.09
CA GLU A 9 18.79 -0.02 28.79
C GLU A 9 18.60 0.17 27.27
N ALA A 10 19.63 -0.08 26.46
CA ALA A 10 19.53 -0.06 25.01
C ALA A 10 18.52 -1.11 24.47
N LEU A 11 18.52 -2.32 25.04
CA LEU A 11 17.55 -3.36 24.70
C LEU A 11 16.12 -3.00 25.12
N ALA A 12 15.93 -2.23 26.19
CA ALA A 12 14.63 -1.73 26.61
C ALA A 12 14.12 -0.66 25.64
N GLN A 13 14.96 0.32 25.29
CA GLN A 13 14.64 1.36 24.31
C GLN A 13 14.32 0.77 22.93
N MET A 14 15.07 -0.24 22.48
CA MET A 14 14.80 -0.90 21.20
C MET A 14 13.47 -1.67 21.21
N ARG A 15 13.10 -2.29 22.34
CA ARG A 15 11.80 -2.96 22.49
C ARG A 15 10.65 -1.97 22.47
N GLU A 16 10.79 -0.85 23.17
CA GLU A 16 9.80 0.23 23.16
C GLU A 16 9.61 0.80 21.76
N PHE A 17 10.70 1.15 21.08
CA PHE A 17 10.67 1.63 19.70
C PHE A 17 10.03 0.61 18.74
N THR A 18 10.33 -0.68 18.90
CA THR A 18 9.71 -1.74 18.08
C THR A 18 8.21 -1.86 18.35
N ALA A 19 7.79 -1.76 19.62
CA ALA A 19 6.39 -1.78 19.99
C ALA A 19 5.62 -0.57 19.43
N GLU A 20 6.24 0.62 19.46
CA GLU A 20 5.68 1.82 18.85
C GLU A 20 5.54 1.69 17.33
N LEU A 21 6.57 1.20 16.64
CA LEU A 21 6.52 0.93 15.20
C LEU A 21 5.42 -0.09 14.85
N GLN A 22 5.26 -1.15 15.64
CA GLN A 22 4.19 -2.13 15.43
C GLN A 22 2.81 -1.50 15.62
N ALA A 23 2.63 -0.69 16.67
CA ALA A 23 1.38 0.00 16.94
C ALA A 23 1.05 1.05 15.86
N GLN A 24 2.06 1.71 15.30
CA GLN A 24 1.90 2.64 14.19
C GLN A 24 1.53 1.92 12.91
N ASN A 25 2.26 0.87 12.53
CA ASN A 25 1.94 0.05 11.35
C ASN A 25 0.51 -0.51 11.42
N GLN A 26 0.07 -0.95 12.61
CA GLN A 26 -1.30 -1.43 12.79
C GLN A 26 -2.33 -0.31 12.55
N ARG A 27 -2.10 0.88 13.11
CA ARG A 27 -2.97 2.05 12.89
C ARG A 27 -3.02 2.45 11.42
N ASP A 28 -1.88 2.41 10.73
CA ASP A 28 -1.78 2.78 9.33
C ASP A 28 -2.50 1.78 8.43
N ARG A 29 -2.37 0.47 8.70
CA ARG A 29 -3.16 -0.58 8.03
C ARG A 29 -4.65 -0.37 8.21
N GLU A 30 -5.10 -0.16 9.44
CA GLU A 30 -6.52 0.07 9.70
C GLU A 30 -7.04 1.36 9.04
N ALA A 31 -6.22 2.41 9.01
CA ALA A 31 -6.54 3.65 8.32
C ALA A 31 -6.64 3.44 6.81
N PHE A 32 -5.72 2.68 6.23
CA PHE A 32 -5.75 2.28 4.83
C PHE A 32 -7.03 1.48 4.51
N ASP A 33 -7.32 0.43 5.27
CA ASP A 33 -8.51 -0.40 5.08
C ASP A 33 -9.82 0.39 5.19
N ARG A 34 -9.87 1.41 6.05
CA ARG A 34 -11.04 2.31 6.15
C ARG A 34 -11.17 3.20 4.92
N ARG A 35 -10.06 3.76 4.44
CA ARG A 35 -10.05 4.61 3.24
C ARG A 35 -10.45 3.82 2.01
N ASP A 36 -9.91 2.61 1.87
CA ASP A 36 -10.17 1.70 0.77
C ASP A 36 -11.66 1.35 0.67
N ARG A 37 -12.26 0.90 1.79
CA ARG A 37 -13.72 0.66 1.87
C ARG A 37 -14.55 1.88 1.53
N THR A 38 -14.13 3.07 1.98
CA THR A 38 -14.85 4.31 1.70
C THR A 38 -14.78 4.66 0.21
N ALA A 39 -13.61 4.48 -0.42
CA ALA A 39 -13.42 4.71 -1.83
C ALA A 39 -14.25 3.74 -2.68
N ASP A 40 -14.31 2.47 -2.30
CA ASP A 40 -15.13 1.45 -2.95
C ASP A 40 -16.62 1.79 -2.89
N GLU A 41 -17.12 2.24 -1.74
CA GLU A 41 -18.51 2.63 -1.57
C GLU A 41 -18.85 3.86 -2.42
N GLN A 42 -17.97 4.87 -2.43
CA GLN A 42 -18.13 6.06 -3.29
C GLN A 42 -18.11 5.70 -4.78
N ALA A 43 -17.22 4.80 -5.18
CA ALA A 43 -17.17 4.31 -6.56
C ALA A 43 -18.45 3.54 -6.91
N ALA A 44 -18.97 2.71 -6.01
CA ALA A 44 -20.23 2.00 -6.20
C ALA A 44 -21.39 2.99 -6.36
N GLU A 45 -21.47 4.02 -5.53
CA GLU A 45 -22.50 5.06 -5.66
C GLU A 45 -22.40 5.84 -6.98
N ALA A 46 -21.20 6.25 -7.38
CA ALA A 46 -20.97 6.93 -8.66
C ALA A 46 -21.43 6.06 -9.85
N ARG A 47 -21.14 4.76 -9.81
CA ARG A 47 -21.62 3.80 -10.81
C ARG A 47 -23.15 3.67 -10.78
N ARG A 48 -23.80 3.63 -9.61
CA ARG A 48 -25.27 3.61 -9.49
C ARG A 48 -25.90 4.86 -10.11
N ARG A 49 -25.30 6.04 -9.89
CA ARG A 49 -25.71 7.31 -10.50
C ARG A 49 -25.41 7.40 -12.00
N GLY A 50 -24.62 6.48 -12.54
CA GLY A 50 -24.24 6.42 -13.96
C GLY A 50 -23.07 7.34 -14.33
N GLU A 51 -22.37 7.91 -13.35
CA GLU A 51 -21.24 8.82 -13.55
C GLU A 51 -20.04 8.11 -14.20
N SER A 52 -19.90 6.81 -13.97
CA SER A 52 -18.89 5.96 -14.61
C SER A 52 -19.32 5.42 -15.98
N GLY A 53 -20.49 5.83 -16.49
CA GLY A 53 -21.05 5.39 -17.76
C GLY A 53 -21.97 4.15 -17.67
N PRO A 54 -22.70 3.85 -18.76
CA PRO A 54 -23.82 2.91 -18.74
C PRO A 54 -23.41 1.45 -18.52
N ALA A 55 -22.25 1.04 -19.02
CA ALA A 55 -21.74 -0.33 -18.81
C ALA A 55 -21.43 -0.57 -17.32
N TRP A 56 -20.75 0.39 -16.69
CA TRP A 56 -20.45 0.36 -15.27
C TRP A 56 -21.69 0.40 -14.39
N GLN A 57 -22.70 1.20 -14.76
CA GLN A 57 -23.97 1.24 -14.04
C GLN A 57 -24.68 -0.12 -14.05
N ARG A 58 -24.73 -0.80 -15.19
CA ARG A 58 -25.31 -2.14 -15.29
C ARG A 58 -24.50 -3.19 -14.52
N ILE A 59 -23.17 -3.11 -14.56
CA ILE A 59 -22.31 -3.97 -13.73
C ILE A 59 -22.60 -3.75 -12.24
N GLN A 60 -22.71 -2.50 -11.80
CA GLN A 60 -23.00 -2.21 -10.40
C GLN A 60 -24.37 -2.76 -9.97
N GLN A 61 -25.40 -2.65 -10.82
CA GLN A 61 -26.70 -3.28 -10.55
C GLN A 61 -26.57 -4.81 -10.41
N ARG A 62 -25.77 -5.47 -11.27
CA ARG A 62 -25.52 -6.91 -11.18
C ARG A 62 -24.74 -7.30 -9.92
N ILE A 63 -23.79 -6.47 -9.49
CA ILE A 63 -23.06 -6.65 -8.22
C ILE A 63 -24.02 -6.49 -7.03
N ASP A 64 -24.86 -5.46 -7.03
CA ASP A 64 -25.86 -5.23 -5.98
C ASP A 64 -26.86 -6.40 -5.89
N LEU A 65 -27.19 -7.04 -7.02
CA LEU A 65 -28.00 -8.25 -7.11
C LEU A 65 -27.23 -9.56 -6.88
N ARG A 66 -25.93 -9.48 -6.56
CA ARG A 66 -25.01 -10.64 -6.37
C ARG A 66 -24.96 -11.61 -7.55
N GLN A 67 -25.16 -11.09 -8.76
CA GLN A 67 -25.10 -11.86 -10.01
C GLN A 67 -23.68 -11.93 -10.59
N THR A 68 -22.77 -11.09 -10.09
CA THR A 68 -21.36 -11.02 -10.46
C THR A 68 -20.60 -10.29 -9.35
N THR A 69 -19.28 -10.27 -9.44
CA THR A 69 -18.41 -9.49 -8.56
C THR A 69 -17.47 -8.61 -9.38
N LEU A 70 -16.86 -7.61 -8.73
CA LEU A 70 -15.83 -6.80 -9.40
C LEU A 70 -14.66 -7.68 -9.86
N GLU A 71 -14.27 -8.67 -9.05
CA GLU A 71 -13.21 -9.62 -9.37
C GLU A 71 -13.58 -10.49 -10.58
N ASP A 72 -14.81 -10.99 -10.66
CA ASP A 72 -15.28 -11.76 -11.82
C ASP A 72 -15.28 -10.92 -13.11
N VAL A 73 -15.65 -9.64 -13.00
CA VAL A 73 -15.66 -8.70 -14.13
C VAL A 73 -14.23 -8.40 -14.59
N MET A 74 -13.31 -8.11 -13.69
CA MET A 74 -11.92 -7.81 -14.03
C MET A 74 -11.16 -9.05 -14.51
N GLY A 75 -11.33 -10.17 -13.80
CA GLY A 75 -10.72 -11.47 -14.10
C GLY A 75 -11.28 -12.15 -15.35
N GLY A 76 -12.35 -11.61 -15.94
CA GLY A 76 -12.91 -12.12 -17.19
C GLY A 76 -13.79 -13.35 -17.03
N ILE A 77 -14.16 -13.71 -15.81
CA ILE A 77 -15.15 -14.77 -15.53
C ILE A 77 -16.53 -14.30 -15.98
N ASP A 78 -16.86 -13.02 -15.75
CA ASP A 78 -18.05 -12.40 -16.28
C ASP A 78 -17.87 -12.05 -17.77
N GLN A 79 -18.61 -12.78 -18.61
CA GLN A 79 -18.56 -12.67 -20.07
C GLN A 79 -19.66 -11.77 -20.65
N SER A 80 -20.44 -11.08 -19.80
CA SER A 80 -21.50 -10.21 -20.30
C SER A 80 -20.96 -9.11 -21.24
N PRO A 81 -21.79 -8.58 -22.15
CA PRO A 81 -21.40 -7.46 -23.00
C PRO A 81 -20.87 -6.25 -22.20
N GLU A 82 -21.51 -5.95 -21.07
CA GLU A 82 -21.11 -4.87 -20.16
C GLU A 82 -19.75 -5.12 -19.53
N ALA A 83 -19.49 -6.34 -19.07
CA ALA A 83 -18.21 -6.70 -18.43
C ALA A 83 -17.05 -6.58 -19.44
N ARG A 84 -17.28 -7.05 -20.68
CA ARG A 84 -16.32 -6.89 -21.78
C ARG A 84 -16.08 -5.42 -22.12
N GLN A 85 -17.13 -4.61 -22.16
CA GLN A 85 -17.01 -3.18 -22.43
C GLN A 85 -16.23 -2.45 -21.32
N VAL A 86 -16.54 -2.74 -20.05
CA VAL A 86 -15.82 -2.19 -18.90
C VAL A 86 -14.33 -2.52 -18.98
N ARG A 87 -13.97 -3.79 -19.22
CA ARG A 87 -12.57 -4.19 -19.39
C ARG A 87 -11.90 -3.48 -20.57
N ALA A 88 -12.58 -3.40 -21.72
CA ALA A 88 -12.04 -2.73 -22.90
C ALA A 88 -11.77 -1.24 -22.64
N THR A 89 -12.69 -0.53 -21.99
CA THR A 89 -12.50 0.88 -21.62
C THR A 89 -11.33 1.03 -20.66
N LEU A 90 -11.24 0.21 -19.61
CA LEU A 90 -10.11 0.25 -18.67
C LEU A 90 -8.78 -0.02 -19.36
N SER A 91 -8.69 -1.01 -20.24
CA SER A 91 -7.48 -1.29 -20.99
C SER A 91 -7.06 -0.13 -21.90
N GLN A 92 -8.03 0.58 -22.49
CA GLN A 92 -7.75 1.78 -23.28
C GLN A 92 -7.23 2.93 -22.42
N GLU A 93 -7.85 3.18 -21.26
CA GLU A 93 -7.41 4.23 -20.34
C GLU A 93 -6.03 3.92 -19.76
N LEU A 94 -5.77 2.68 -19.35
CA LEU A 94 -4.44 2.24 -18.91
C LEU A 94 -3.40 2.31 -20.01
N GLY A 95 -3.77 2.00 -21.25
CA GLY A 95 -2.89 2.16 -22.42
C GLY A 95 -2.61 3.62 -22.78
N ARG A 96 -3.40 4.57 -22.28
CA ARG A 96 -3.23 6.02 -22.44
C ARG A 96 -2.42 6.69 -21.33
N VAL A 97 -2.16 5.99 -20.23
CA VAL A 97 -1.28 6.50 -19.17
C VAL A 97 0.11 6.65 -19.77
N ASP A 98 0.50 7.89 -20.05
CA ASP A 98 1.84 8.22 -20.53
C ASP A 98 2.86 7.75 -19.48
N ARG A 99 3.91 7.04 -19.93
CA ARG A 99 4.97 6.53 -19.06
C ARG A 99 5.67 7.66 -18.32
N SER A 100 5.56 8.91 -18.78
CA SER A 100 6.03 10.11 -18.07
C SER A 100 5.29 10.41 -16.77
N THR A 101 4.08 9.89 -16.57
CA THR A 101 3.28 10.07 -15.33
C THR A 101 3.56 9.00 -14.27
N LEU A 102 4.29 7.95 -14.64
CA LEU A 102 4.76 6.95 -13.70
C LEU A 102 6.07 7.47 -13.10
N VAL A 103 5.94 8.02 -11.89
CA VAL A 103 7.02 8.46 -10.96
C VAL A 103 7.99 9.52 -11.48
N ASP A 104 7.56 10.77 -11.33
CA ASP A 104 8.43 11.92 -11.02
C ASP A 104 7.99 12.49 -9.65
N ASP A 105 7.86 11.61 -8.66
CA ASP A 105 7.47 11.96 -7.29
C ASP A 105 8.76 12.14 -6.47
N GLU A 106 9.34 13.33 -6.54
CA GLU A 106 10.57 13.72 -5.82
C GLU A 106 10.46 13.43 -4.31
N GLU A 107 9.27 13.59 -3.72
CA GLU A 107 9.02 13.37 -2.29
C GLU A 107 9.15 11.88 -1.92
N LEU A 108 8.62 10.98 -2.77
CA LEU A 108 8.80 9.54 -2.60
C LEU A 108 10.28 9.14 -2.78
N GLN A 109 10.99 9.74 -3.74
CA GLN A 109 12.41 9.46 -3.95
C GLN A 109 13.27 9.94 -2.77
N GLU A 110 12.98 11.11 -2.21
CA GLU A 110 13.65 11.62 -1.00
C GLU A 110 13.39 10.70 0.20
N GLN A 111 12.15 10.27 0.42
CA GLN A 111 11.84 9.34 1.53
C GLN A 111 12.57 8.00 1.39
N ILE A 112 12.66 7.46 0.17
CA ILE A 112 13.43 6.24 -0.11
C ILE A 112 14.92 6.48 0.17
N ALA A 113 15.48 7.61 -0.27
CA ALA A 113 16.89 7.93 -0.05
C ALA A 113 17.23 8.09 1.44
N VAL A 114 16.39 8.80 2.21
CA VAL A 114 16.54 8.95 3.67
C VAL A 114 16.47 7.60 4.37
N THR A 115 15.53 6.75 3.98
CA THR A 115 15.37 5.41 4.57
C THR A 115 16.59 4.53 4.27
N GLN A 116 17.12 4.57 3.05
CA GLN A 116 18.34 3.83 2.68
C GLN A 116 19.57 4.34 3.44
N GLN A 117 19.71 5.66 3.63
CA GLN A 117 20.79 6.23 4.44
C GLN A 117 20.72 5.78 5.90
N ALA A 118 19.53 5.79 6.50
CA ALA A 118 19.34 5.32 7.87
C ALA A 118 19.69 3.83 8.01
N GLN A 119 19.29 2.99 7.05
CA GLN A 119 19.64 1.57 7.02
C GLN A 119 21.15 1.34 6.86
N ALA A 120 21.82 2.11 6.01
CA ALA A 120 23.26 2.02 5.81
C ALA A 120 24.04 2.46 7.05
N ALA A 121 23.60 3.52 7.72
CA ALA A 121 24.20 3.99 8.97
C ALA A 121 24.02 2.96 10.09
N MET A 122 22.84 2.34 10.19
CA MET A 122 22.57 1.27 11.15
C MET A 122 23.46 0.04 10.90
N MET A 123 23.62 -0.38 9.63
CA MET A 123 24.51 -1.51 9.30
C MET A 123 25.98 -1.20 9.63
N ARG A 124 26.46 0.02 9.38
CA ARG A 124 27.82 0.42 9.76
C ARG A 124 28.02 0.42 11.27
N ALA A 125 27.07 0.95 12.03
CA ALA A 125 27.14 0.95 13.49
C ALA A 125 27.16 -0.48 14.06
N LEU A 126 26.41 -1.41 13.46
CA LEU A 126 26.43 -2.82 13.83
C LEU A 126 27.78 -3.49 13.50
N ASP A 127 28.39 -3.15 12.37
CA ASP A 127 29.69 -3.70 11.95
C ASP A 127 30.84 -3.16 12.80
N GLU A 128 30.80 -1.86 13.15
CA GLU A 128 31.76 -1.23 14.06
C GLU A 128 31.67 -1.82 15.48
N ALA A 129 30.45 -2.05 15.98
CA ALA A 129 30.24 -2.72 17.27
C ALA A 129 30.74 -4.18 17.26
N ARG A 130 30.60 -4.88 16.13
CA ARG A 130 31.10 -6.24 15.94
C ARG A 130 32.63 -6.29 15.94
N HIS A 131 33.29 -5.36 15.26
CA HIS A 131 34.75 -5.28 15.21
C HIS A 131 35.38 -4.78 16.52
N ALA A 132 34.70 -3.90 17.26
CA ALA A 132 35.14 -3.48 18.58
C ALA A 132 35.08 -4.63 19.62
N GLY A 133 34.16 -5.57 19.45
CA GLY A 133 34.05 -6.77 20.30
C GLY A 133 35.08 -7.87 20.03
N GLU A 134 35.80 -7.83 18.89
CA GLU A 134 36.81 -8.82 18.51
C GLU A 134 38.25 -8.40 18.88
N GLN A 135 38.46 -7.18 19.42
CA GLN A 135 39.78 -6.65 19.79
C GLN A 135 40.11 -6.73 21.30
N PHE A 136 39.31 -7.46 22.10
CA PHE A 136 39.58 -7.75 23.51
C PHE A 136 39.67 -9.25 23.76
#